data_AF-W7ST59-F1
#
_entry.id   AF-W7ST59-F1
#
_cell.length_a   1.000
_cell.length_b   1.000
_cell.length_c   1.000
_cell.angle_alpha   90.00
_cell.angle_beta   90.00
_cell.angle_gamma   90.00
#
_symmetry.space_group_name_H-M   'P 1'
#
loop_
_entity.id
_entity.type
_entity.pdbx_description
1 polymer ?
#
loop_
_entity_poly.entity_id
_entity_poly.type
_entity_poly.pdbx_seq_one_letter_code
_entity_poly.pdbx_strand_id
1 'polypeptide(L)'
;MSTALATVSTIGPRTEQIFPVRLAVDDALTRDAVAQAITGHPRLRLTDAAASGEVLLAITTEVTDELLARITGDTAPPVLLVADRLGGRHLLRSLHAGVVSFLPRRSTDLTTITKALVTTAEGRSVLPPSVARLLVDHLRRIDHVLITTTGYGVAGLDAREVEVLRLVAQGAENADIARELKYSEHTIKRILKDLLSRHNLQNRAHAVAYALRIGAI
;
A
#
# COMPACT_ATOMS: atom_id res chain seq x y z
N MET A 1 -6.60 40.41 -19.00
CA MET A 1 -6.97 38.98 -18.81
C MET A 1 -5.64 38.21 -18.89
N SER A 2 -5.11 37.59 -17.82
CA SER A 2 -5.66 36.46 -17.04
C SER A 2 -5.88 35.23 -17.94
N THR A 3 -5.40 34.01 -17.69
CA THR A 3 -4.59 33.40 -16.60
C THR A 3 -4.13 32.01 -17.10
N ALA A 4 -2.92 31.46 -16.83
CA ALA A 4 -1.69 31.96 -16.22
C ALA A 4 -0.49 31.05 -16.66
N LEU A 5 0.73 31.31 -16.17
CA LEU A 5 1.93 30.48 -16.38
C LEU A 5 2.07 29.42 -15.26
N ALA A 6 2.54 28.22 -15.62
CA ALA A 6 2.83 27.17 -14.65
C ALA A 6 3.97 27.60 -13.71
N THR A 7 3.69 27.69 -12.40
CA THR A 7 4.69 28.02 -11.39
C THR A 7 5.66 26.85 -11.22
N VAL A 8 6.84 26.99 -11.81
CA VAL A 8 8.02 26.21 -11.44
C VAL A 8 8.30 26.47 -9.97
N SER A 9 8.05 25.47 -9.12
CA SER A 9 8.42 25.54 -7.70
C SER A 9 9.92 25.32 -7.57
N THR A 10 10.67 26.42 -7.68
CA THR A 10 12.12 26.45 -7.46
C THR A 10 12.42 25.93 -6.06
N ILE A 11 13.09 24.78 -5.97
CA ILE A 11 13.57 24.24 -4.70
C ILE A 11 14.69 25.16 -4.20
N GLY A 12 14.34 26.07 -3.31
CA GLY A 12 15.32 26.90 -2.60
C GLY A 12 16.32 26.06 -1.79
N PRO A 13 17.46 26.63 -1.39
CA PRO A 13 18.47 25.91 -0.63
C PRO A 13 17.83 25.35 0.65
N ARG A 14 17.90 24.02 0.81
CA ARG A 14 17.38 23.33 2.00
C ARG A 14 18.19 23.77 3.22
N THR A 15 17.64 24.71 3.98
CA THR A 15 18.05 24.98 5.36
C THR A 15 18.16 23.66 6.13
N GLU A 16 19.13 23.54 7.03
CA GLU A 16 19.39 22.31 7.80
C GLU A 16 18.24 21.97 8.75
N GLN A 17 17.17 21.38 8.20
CA GLN A 17 16.03 20.95 8.95
C GLN A 17 16.45 19.80 9.87
N ILE A 18 16.32 20.04 11.18
CA ILE A 18 16.53 19.06 12.24
C ILE A 18 15.24 18.28 12.43
N PHE A 19 15.32 16.96 12.34
CA PHE A 19 14.16 16.09 12.48
C PHE A 19 14.08 15.51 13.91
N PRO A 20 12.93 15.62 14.59
CA PRO A 20 12.70 14.90 15.83
C PRO A 20 12.68 13.38 15.55
N VAL A 21 13.32 12.59 16.41
CA VAL A 21 13.32 11.12 16.32
C VAL A 21 12.86 10.53 17.65
N ARG A 22 11.80 9.74 17.60
CA ARG A 22 11.25 8.99 18.74
C ARG A 22 11.64 7.52 18.63
N LEU A 23 11.90 6.86 19.77
CA LEU A 23 12.46 5.49 19.79
C LEU A 23 11.47 4.42 20.31
N ALA A 24 11.05 3.53 19.43
CA ALA A 24 10.34 2.29 19.73
C ALA A 24 11.31 1.09 19.67
N VAL A 25 12.24 1.03 20.63
CA VAL A 25 13.25 -0.04 20.74
C VAL A 25 12.94 -0.92 21.94
N ASP A 26 13.02 -2.24 21.79
CA ASP A 26 12.63 -3.19 22.84
C ASP A 26 13.76 -3.47 23.86
N ASP A 27 15.03 -3.33 23.47
CA ASP A 27 16.20 -3.54 24.35
C ASP A 27 16.97 -2.25 24.69
N ALA A 28 17.49 -2.17 25.93
CA ALA A 28 18.17 -0.96 26.44
C ALA A 28 19.50 -0.68 25.71
N LEU A 29 20.31 -1.71 25.47
CA LEU A 29 21.63 -1.55 24.83
C LEU A 29 21.52 -0.96 23.42
N THR A 30 20.57 -1.44 22.61
CA THR A 30 20.31 -0.90 21.27
C THR A 30 19.70 0.50 21.35
N ARG A 31 18.82 0.78 22.32
CA ARG A 31 18.29 2.13 22.56
C ARG A 31 19.43 3.12 22.82
N ASP A 32 20.35 2.79 23.71
CA ASP A 32 21.46 3.69 24.08
C ASP A 32 22.43 3.91 22.91
N ALA A 33 22.82 2.84 22.21
CA ALA A 33 23.70 2.93 21.04
C ALA A 33 23.12 3.80 19.92
N VAL A 34 21.80 3.70 19.70
CA VAL A 34 21.09 4.50 18.68
C VAL A 34 20.84 5.93 19.16
N ALA A 35 20.50 6.14 20.44
CA ALA A 35 20.36 7.47 21.03
C ALA A 35 21.69 8.25 20.94
N GLN A 36 22.82 7.60 21.18
CA GLN A 36 24.16 8.17 21.01
C GLN A 36 24.42 8.54 19.53
N ALA A 37 24.10 7.64 18.59
CA ALA A 37 24.26 7.90 17.16
C ALA A 37 23.36 9.04 16.63
N ILE A 38 22.14 9.17 17.15
CA ILE A 38 21.21 10.27 16.86
C ILE A 38 21.76 11.59 17.41
N THR A 39 22.22 11.58 18.68
CA THR A 39 22.76 12.79 19.35
C THR A 39 24.01 13.32 18.66
N GLY A 40 24.83 12.45 18.08
CA GLY A 40 25.99 12.83 17.28
C GLY A 40 25.69 13.30 15.84
N HIS A 41 24.43 13.30 15.39
CA HIS A 41 24.09 13.57 14.00
C HIS A 41 23.42 14.95 13.82
N PRO A 42 23.98 15.89 13.03
CA PRO A 42 23.57 17.31 13.05
C PRO A 42 22.13 17.59 12.62
N ARG A 43 21.51 16.67 11.87
CA ARG A 43 20.12 16.80 11.38
C ARG A 43 19.08 15.99 12.15
N LEU A 44 19.45 15.33 13.26
CA LEU A 44 18.53 14.50 14.04
C LEU A 44 18.52 14.97 15.51
N ARG A 45 17.38 14.86 16.18
CA ARG A 45 17.24 15.20 17.61
C ARG A 45 16.32 14.20 18.29
N LEU A 46 16.76 13.59 19.38
CA LEU A 46 15.92 12.70 20.18
C LEU A 46 14.70 13.45 20.75
N THR A 47 13.53 12.82 20.78
CA THR A 47 12.33 13.31 21.48
C THR A 47 11.53 12.16 22.08
N ASP A 48 11.03 12.36 23.31
CA ASP A 48 10.21 11.36 24.02
C ASP A 48 8.71 11.55 23.74
N ALA A 49 8.29 12.79 23.47
CA ALA A 49 6.92 13.15 23.15
C ALA A 49 6.73 13.39 21.63
N ALA A 50 5.51 13.10 21.16
CA ALA A 50 5.14 13.27 19.76
C ALA A 50 5.33 14.71 19.27
N ALA A 51 6.09 14.90 18.20
CA ALA A 51 6.38 16.20 17.62
C ALA A 51 5.99 16.29 16.13
N SER A 52 5.65 17.50 15.67
CA SER A 52 5.36 17.75 14.26
C SER A 52 6.60 17.49 13.39
N GLY A 53 6.43 16.69 12.33
CA GLY A 53 7.53 16.28 11.45
C GLY A 53 8.51 15.29 12.08
N GLU A 54 8.14 14.59 13.17
CA GLU A 54 8.97 13.53 13.74
C GLU A 54 9.09 12.30 12.82
N VAL A 55 10.14 11.51 13.05
CA VAL A 55 10.29 10.14 12.53
C VAL A 55 10.30 9.19 13.71
N LEU A 56 9.60 8.07 13.59
CA LEU A 56 9.64 7.00 14.59
C LEU A 56 10.63 5.92 14.14
N LEU A 57 11.59 5.59 15.01
CA LEU A 57 12.50 4.48 14.80
C LEU A 57 12.03 3.28 15.61
N ALA A 58 11.53 2.25 14.92
CA ALA A 58 11.21 0.96 15.52
C ALA A 58 12.37 0.00 15.30
N ILE A 59 12.96 -0.55 16.37
CA ILE A 59 13.98 -1.61 16.27
C ILE A 59 13.57 -2.81 17.11
N THR A 60 13.43 -3.95 16.44
CA THR A 60 13.07 -5.22 17.08
C THR A 60 13.80 -6.39 16.41
N THR A 61 13.62 -7.60 16.91
CA THR A 61 14.16 -8.82 16.27
C THR A 61 13.13 -9.44 15.33
N GLU A 62 11.90 -9.64 15.84
CA GLU A 62 10.74 -10.07 15.07
C GLU A 62 9.64 -9.03 15.21
N VAL A 63 9.02 -8.64 14.10
CA VAL A 63 7.86 -7.74 14.12
C VAL A 63 6.69 -8.48 14.77
N THR A 64 6.08 -7.92 15.80
CA THR A 64 4.90 -8.47 16.48
C THR A 64 3.71 -7.52 16.39
N ASP A 65 2.50 -8.02 16.68
CA ASP A 65 1.29 -7.19 16.66
C ASP A 65 1.29 -6.14 17.78
N GLU A 66 1.92 -6.42 18.93
CA GLU A 66 2.08 -5.47 20.03
C GLU A 66 2.99 -4.30 19.65
N LEU A 67 4.09 -4.57 18.92
CA LEU A 67 4.92 -3.51 18.36
C LEU A 67 4.12 -2.65 17.38
N LEU A 68 3.41 -3.28 16.45
CA LEU A 68 2.61 -2.56 15.45
C LEU A 68 1.50 -1.70 16.10
N ALA A 69 0.83 -2.21 17.14
CA ALA A 69 -0.14 -1.45 17.92
C ALA A 69 0.50 -0.25 18.66
N ARG A 70 1.74 -0.37 19.17
CA ARG A 70 2.49 0.73 19.81
C ARG A 70 2.91 1.84 18.85
N ILE A 71 3.06 1.54 17.56
CA ILE A 71 3.53 2.51 16.54
C ILE A 71 2.42 3.05 15.64
N THR A 72 1.23 2.42 15.65
CA THR A 72 0.04 2.88 14.89
C THR A 72 -0.67 4.03 15.61
N GLY A 73 -1.21 4.99 14.85
CA GLY A 73 -2.08 6.05 15.35
C GLY A 73 -2.60 6.95 14.22
N ASP A 74 -3.66 7.73 14.48
CA ASP A 74 -4.32 8.56 13.46
C ASP A 74 -3.41 9.66 12.87
N THR A 75 -2.43 10.11 13.65
CA THR A 75 -1.33 10.98 13.22
C THR A 75 0.02 10.28 13.37
N ALA A 76 0.12 9.02 12.92
CA ALA A 76 1.38 8.29 12.95
C ALA A 76 2.47 9.00 12.12
N PRO A 77 3.66 9.25 12.69
CA PRO A 77 4.79 9.74 11.90
C PRO A 77 5.26 8.68 10.90
N PRO A 78 6.01 9.06 9.85
CA PRO A 78 6.73 8.08 9.04
C PRO A 78 7.66 7.23 9.93
N VAL A 79 7.52 5.91 9.82
CA VAL A 79 8.28 4.95 10.64
C VAL A 79 9.40 4.31 9.81
N LEU A 80 10.61 4.31 10.38
CA LEU A 80 11.72 3.47 9.97
C LEU A 80 11.73 2.20 10.84
N LEU A 81 11.49 1.05 10.24
CA LEU A 81 11.49 -0.25 10.90
C LEU A 81 12.81 -1.00 10.64
N VAL A 82 13.53 -1.36 11.71
CA VAL A 82 14.75 -2.18 11.65
C VAL A 82 14.46 -3.53 12.31
N ALA A 83 14.44 -4.60 11.52
CA ALA A 83 14.09 -5.95 12.00
C ALA A 83 14.81 -7.06 11.22
N ASP A 84 14.92 -8.25 11.78
CA ASP A 84 15.49 -9.41 11.07
C ASP A 84 14.45 -10.12 10.20
N ARG A 85 13.18 -10.13 10.64
CA ARG A 85 12.10 -10.88 9.99
C ARG A 85 10.85 -10.03 9.86
N LEU A 86 10.45 -9.75 8.61
CA LEU A 86 9.13 -9.24 8.26
C LEU A 86 8.34 -10.34 7.53
N GLY A 87 7.42 -10.98 8.24
CA GLY A 87 6.55 -12.00 7.67
C GLY A 87 5.37 -11.39 6.90
N GLY A 88 4.87 -12.09 5.87
CA GLY A 88 3.76 -11.60 5.04
C GLY A 88 2.48 -11.23 5.80
N ARG A 89 2.22 -11.83 6.98
CA ARG A 89 1.10 -11.47 7.87
C ARG A 89 1.23 -10.09 8.52
N HIS A 90 2.46 -9.62 8.75
CA HIS A 90 2.75 -8.32 9.38
C HIS A 90 3.06 -7.23 8.33
N LEU A 91 3.25 -7.59 7.06
CA LEU A 91 3.60 -6.64 6.00
C LEU A 91 2.56 -5.53 5.84
N LEU A 92 1.30 -5.88 5.53
CA LEU A 92 0.24 -4.86 5.40
C LEU A 92 0.03 -4.09 6.70
N ARG A 93 0.03 -4.77 7.85
CA ARG A 93 -0.12 -4.12 9.17
C ARG A 93 1.00 -3.12 9.44
N SER A 94 2.24 -3.40 9.02
CA SER A 94 3.36 -2.46 9.13
C SER A 94 3.17 -1.22 8.24
N LEU A 95 2.64 -1.38 7.02
CA LEU A 95 2.29 -0.22 6.17
C LEU A 95 1.18 0.63 6.79
N HIS A 96 0.12 0.00 7.31
CA HIS A 96 -0.96 0.70 8.04
C HIS A 96 -0.45 1.41 9.30
N ALA A 97 0.60 0.89 9.93
CA ALA A 97 1.27 1.49 11.07
C ALA A 97 2.27 2.61 10.69
N GLY A 98 2.28 3.08 9.44
CA GLY A 98 3.14 4.16 8.98
C GLY A 98 4.57 3.76 8.60
N VAL A 99 4.89 2.46 8.50
CA VAL A 99 6.22 2.00 8.07
C VAL A 99 6.44 2.29 6.59
N VAL A 100 7.24 3.33 6.34
CA VAL A 100 7.63 3.78 4.99
C VAL A 100 9.05 3.34 4.62
N SER A 101 9.88 3.01 5.61
CA SER A 101 11.25 2.54 5.41
C SER A 101 11.51 1.28 6.23
N PHE A 102 12.28 0.34 5.68
CA PHE A 102 12.69 -0.90 6.33
C PHE A 102 14.21 -1.11 6.20
N LEU A 103 14.85 -1.64 7.24
CA LEU A 103 16.25 -2.08 7.20
C LEU A 103 16.44 -3.46 7.87
N PRO A 104 17.25 -4.37 7.28
CA PRO A 104 17.53 -5.68 7.87
C PRO A 104 18.52 -5.54 9.05
N ARG A 105 18.09 -5.85 10.28
CA ARG A 105 18.90 -5.61 11.50
C ARG A 105 20.28 -6.30 11.46
N ARG A 106 20.39 -7.55 10.98
CA ARG A 106 21.70 -8.26 10.86
C ARG A 106 22.77 -7.59 10.00
N SER A 107 22.40 -6.74 9.04
CA SER A 107 23.33 -6.17 8.05
C SER A 107 23.24 -4.64 7.95
N THR A 108 22.81 -4.00 9.03
CA THR A 108 22.64 -2.55 9.11
C THR A 108 23.46 -2.00 10.27
N ASP A 109 24.30 -1.01 10.00
CA ASP A 109 25.07 -0.29 11.01
C ASP A 109 24.38 1.02 11.44
N LEU A 110 24.88 1.66 12.51
CA LEU A 110 24.35 2.93 13.01
C LEU A 110 24.44 4.07 11.98
N THR A 111 25.42 4.05 11.06
CA THR A 111 25.51 5.08 10.01
C THR A 111 24.44 4.89 8.94
N THR A 112 24.06 3.66 8.62
CA THR A 112 22.93 3.37 7.71
C THR A 112 21.60 3.72 8.36
N ILE A 113 21.41 3.44 9.66
CA ILE A 113 20.20 3.85 10.40
C ILE A 113 20.03 5.37 10.37
N THR A 114 21.06 6.14 10.73
CA THR A 114 20.98 7.62 10.74
C THR A 114 20.74 8.22 9.35
N LYS A 115 21.40 7.71 8.30
CA LYS A 115 21.11 8.08 6.90
C LYS A 115 19.66 7.76 6.48
N ALA A 116 19.15 6.61 6.88
CA ALA A 116 17.77 6.20 6.58
C ALA A 116 16.74 7.00 7.37
N LEU A 117 17.03 7.42 8.61
CA LEU A 117 16.19 8.35 9.37
C LEU A 117 16.04 9.69 8.64
N VAL A 118 17.15 10.30 8.21
CA VAL A 118 17.12 11.55 7.43
C VAL A 118 16.35 11.36 6.12
N THR A 119 16.56 10.24 5.42
CA THR A 119 15.85 9.92 4.18
C THR A 119 14.34 9.81 4.42
N THR A 120 13.95 9.12 5.49
CA THR A 120 12.56 8.92 5.92
C THR A 120 11.90 10.25 6.31
N ALA A 121 12.61 11.10 7.05
CA ALA A 121 12.13 12.42 7.45
C ALA A 121 11.92 13.39 6.28
N GLU A 122 12.71 13.24 5.21
CA GLU A 122 12.54 13.96 3.95
C GLU A 122 11.41 13.39 3.05
N GLY A 123 10.58 12.49 3.56
CA GLY A 123 9.46 11.88 2.83
C GLY A 123 9.89 10.84 1.79
N ARG A 124 11.10 10.27 1.91
CA ARG A 124 11.63 9.23 1.00
C ARG A 124 11.72 7.88 1.70
N SER A 125 11.36 6.80 1.01
CA SER A 125 11.40 5.43 1.51
C SER A 125 12.75 4.74 1.25
N VAL A 126 13.25 3.97 2.21
CA VAL A 126 14.32 2.97 2.00
C VAL A 126 13.73 1.58 2.14
N LEU A 127 13.73 0.78 1.06
CA LEU A 127 13.16 -0.57 1.05
C LEU A 127 14.15 -1.58 0.44
N PRO A 128 14.55 -2.64 1.16
CA PRO A 128 15.42 -3.68 0.59
C PRO A 128 14.70 -4.50 -0.49
N PRO A 129 15.43 -5.08 -1.46
CA PRO A 129 14.84 -5.91 -2.51
C PRO A 129 13.97 -7.06 -2.01
N SER A 130 14.28 -7.62 -0.83
CA SER A 130 13.49 -8.68 -0.18
C SER A 130 12.10 -8.20 0.26
N VAL A 131 11.99 -6.99 0.82
CA VAL A 131 10.71 -6.40 1.23
C VAL A 131 9.92 -5.90 0.04
N ALA A 132 10.59 -5.26 -0.94
CA ALA A 132 9.97 -4.87 -2.20
C ALA A 132 9.38 -6.10 -2.94
N ARG A 133 10.12 -7.22 -2.98
CA ARG A 133 9.60 -8.48 -3.52
C ARG A 133 8.43 -9.01 -2.70
N LEU A 134 8.49 -8.99 -1.37
CA LEU A 134 7.38 -9.44 -0.52
C LEU A 134 6.11 -8.61 -0.73
N LEU A 135 6.24 -7.30 -0.98
CA LEU A 135 5.14 -6.40 -1.37
C LEU A 135 4.56 -6.78 -2.72
N VAL A 136 5.40 -6.98 -3.75
CA VAL A 136 4.95 -7.41 -5.08
C VAL A 136 4.27 -8.79 -5.04
N ASP A 137 4.85 -9.74 -4.30
CA ASP A 137 4.26 -11.08 -4.12
C ASP A 137 2.96 -11.03 -3.31
N HIS A 138 2.79 -10.05 -2.41
CA HIS A 138 1.54 -9.82 -1.68
C HIS A 138 0.48 -9.13 -2.55
N LEU A 139 0.84 -8.11 -3.33
CA LEU A 139 -0.05 -7.45 -4.29
C LEU A 139 -0.56 -8.46 -5.33
N ARG A 140 0.33 -9.27 -5.92
CA ARG A 140 -0.06 -10.36 -6.82
C ARG A 140 -1.02 -11.37 -6.18
N ARG A 141 -0.91 -11.61 -4.87
CA ARG A 141 -1.87 -12.45 -4.14
C ARG A 141 -3.19 -11.75 -3.88
N ILE A 142 -3.19 -10.44 -3.60
CA ILE A 142 -4.43 -9.65 -3.54
C ILE A 142 -5.11 -9.69 -4.92
N ASP A 143 -4.40 -9.37 -6.00
CA ASP A 143 -4.91 -9.46 -7.37
C ASP A 143 -5.51 -10.86 -7.63
N HIS A 144 -4.76 -11.92 -7.32
CA HIS A 144 -5.23 -13.29 -7.52
C HIS A 144 -6.45 -13.64 -6.64
N VAL A 145 -6.52 -13.17 -5.38
CA VAL A 145 -7.66 -13.41 -4.48
C VAL A 145 -8.88 -12.58 -4.88
N LEU A 146 -8.71 -11.36 -5.37
CA LEU A 146 -9.79 -10.57 -5.98
C LEU A 146 -10.30 -11.29 -7.25
N ILE A 147 -9.41 -11.74 -8.14
CA ILE A 147 -9.73 -12.49 -9.37
C ILE A 147 -10.39 -13.86 -9.11
N THR A 148 -10.18 -14.49 -7.94
CA THR A 148 -10.81 -15.78 -7.58
C THR A 148 -11.99 -15.66 -6.62
N THR A 149 -12.22 -14.52 -5.96
CA THR A 149 -13.15 -14.45 -4.80
C THR A 149 -14.02 -13.20 -4.78
N THR A 150 -13.54 -12.04 -5.24
CA THR A 150 -14.29 -10.77 -5.26
C THR A 150 -13.81 -9.88 -6.41
N GLY A 151 -14.24 -10.22 -7.63
CA GLY A 151 -14.04 -9.36 -8.79
C GLY A 151 -14.88 -8.09 -8.64
N TYR A 152 -14.23 -7.00 -8.23
CA TYR A 152 -14.81 -5.67 -8.23
C TYR A 152 -13.97 -4.76 -9.12
N GLY A 153 -14.27 -4.81 -10.41
CA GLY A 153 -14.00 -3.72 -11.35
C GLY A 153 -14.98 -2.57 -11.16
N VAL A 154 -15.07 -1.73 -12.20
CA VAL A 154 -15.80 -0.44 -12.18
C VAL A 154 -17.22 -0.61 -11.62
N ALA A 155 -17.51 0.13 -10.54
CA ALA A 155 -18.83 0.26 -9.93
C ALA A 155 -19.55 -1.06 -9.54
N GLY A 156 -18.79 -2.11 -9.17
CA GLY A 156 -19.37 -3.32 -8.55
C GLY A 156 -19.53 -4.53 -9.48
N LEU A 157 -19.01 -4.43 -10.71
CA LEU A 157 -18.96 -5.50 -11.71
C LEU A 157 -17.59 -6.18 -11.73
N ASP A 158 -17.53 -7.50 -11.81
CA ASP A 158 -16.29 -8.26 -12.05
C ASP A 158 -15.69 -7.90 -13.42
N ALA A 159 -14.37 -7.96 -13.57
CA ALA A 159 -13.71 -7.85 -14.88
C ALA A 159 -14.30 -8.87 -15.88
N ARG A 160 -14.59 -10.10 -15.43
CA ARG A 160 -15.27 -11.13 -16.25
C ARG A 160 -16.70 -10.73 -16.62
N GLU A 161 -17.41 -10.06 -15.72
CA GLU A 161 -18.75 -9.56 -15.98
C GLU A 161 -18.74 -8.41 -16.98
N VAL A 162 -17.74 -7.51 -16.90
CA VAL A 162 -17.52 -6.45 -17.87
C VAL A 162 -17.19 -7.03 -19.25
N GLU A 163 -16.33 -8.05 -19.34
CA GLU A 163 -16.06 -8.77 -20.60
C GLU A 163 -17.32 -9.40 -21.20
N VAL A 164 -18.09 -10.15 -20.38
CA VAL A 164 -19.37 -10.71 -20.81
C VAL A 164 -20.34 -9.62 -21.25
N LEU A 165 -20.45 -8.50 -20.52
CA LEU A 165 -21.34 -7.38 -20.84
C LEU A 165 -20.94 -6.66 -22.13
N ARG A 166 -19.64 -6.54 -22.44
CA ARG A 166 -19.17 -5.98 -23.73
C ARG A 166 -19.66 -6.82 -24.90
N LEU A 167 -19.52 -8.14 -24.82
CA LEU A 167 -19.98 -9.06 -25.86
C LEU A 167 -21.51 -9.11 -25.94
N VAL A 168 -22.21 -9.05 -24.80
CA VAL A 168 -23.68 -8.91 -24.75
C VAL A 168 -24.15 -7.61 -25.40
N ALA A 169 -23.42 -6.50 -25.24
CA ALA A 169 -23.70 -5.21 -25.87
C ALA A 169 -23.42 -5.20 -27.38
N GLN A 170 -22.46 -6.02 -27.84
CA GLN A 170 -22.22 -6.30 -29.26
C GLN A 170 -23.27 -7.25 -29.88
N GLY A 171 -24.22 -7.76 -29.08
CA GLY A 171 -25.29 -8.64 -29.53
C GLY A 171 -24.97 -10.14 -29.49
N ALA A 172 -23.81 -10.55 -28.97
CA ALA A 172 -23.40 -11.95 -28.94
C ALA A 172 -24.36 -12.84 -28.13
N GLU A 173 -24.47 -14.11 -28.54
CA GLU A 173 -25.18 -15.14 -27.78
C GLU A 173 -24.28 -15.83 -26.76
N ASN A 174 -24.88 -16.50 -25.77
CA ASN A 174 -24.13 -17.18 -24.70
C ASN A 174 -23.14 -18.23 -25.24
N ALA A 175 -23.44 -18.86 -26.38
CA ALA A 175 -22.56 -19.82 -27.04
C ALA A 175 -21.32 -19.16 -27.66
N ASP A 176 -21.47 -17.95 -28.20
CA ASP A 176 -20.37 -17.19 -28.80
C ASP A 176 -19.48 -16.57 -27.72
N ILE A 177 -20.10 -15.98 -26.69
CA ILE A 177 -19.41 -15.49 -25.49
C ILE A 177 -18.60 -16.61 -24.83
N ALA A 178 -19.20 -17.81 -24.70
CA ALA A 178 -18.52 -18.99 -24.16
C ALA A 178 -17.30 -19.38 -25.01
N ARG A 179 -17.43 -19.37 -26.34
CA ARG A 179 -16.35 -19.70 -27.27
C ARG A 179 -15.21 -18.69 -27.23
N GLU A 180 -15.54 -17.40 -27.20
CA GLU A 180 -14.58 -16.28 -27.20
C GLU A 180 -13.80 -16.19 -25.89
N LEU A 181 -14.51 -16.27 -24.74
CA LEU A 181 -13.91 -16.23 -23.41
C LEU A 181 -13.39 -17.61 -22.92
N LYS A 182 -13.47 -18.66 -23.75
CA LYS A 182 -13.04 -20.05 -23.46
C LYS A 182 -13.68 -20.66 -22.20
N TYR A 183 -14.97 -20.38 -22.00
CA TYR A 183 -15.81 -20.93 -20.93
C TYR A 183 -16.89 -21.88 -21.47
N SER A 184 -17.66 -22.49 -20.57
CA SER A 184 -18.89 -23.20 -20.96
C SER A 184 -20.08 -22.24 -21.02
N GLU A 185 -21.07 -22.52 -21.86
CA GLU A 185 -22.36 -21.79 -21.85
C GLU A 185 -23.02 -21.76 -20.48
N HIS A 186 -22.89 -22.83 -19.70
CA HIS A 186 -23.42 -22.90 -18.34
C HIS A 186 -22.76 -21.86 -17.43
N THR A 187 -21.45 -21.69 -17.56
CA THR A 187 -20.68 -20.65 -16.85
C THR A 187 -21.18 -19.25 -17.22
N ILE A 188 -21.37 -18.96 -18.52
CA ILE A 188 -21.88 -17.65 -18.98
C ILE A 188 -23.30 -17.39 -18.46
N LYS A 189 -24.20 -18.38 -18.55
CA LYS A 189 -25.56 -18.31 -17.99
C LYS A 189 -25.54 -18.06 -16.47
N ARG A 190 -24.60 -18.65 -15.73
CA ARG A 190 -24.43 -18.42 -14.29
C ARG A 190 -23.94 -17.00 -14.00
N ILE A 191 -22.89 -16.53 -14.67
CA ILE A 191 -22.35 -15.16 -14.51
C ILE A 191 -23.45 -14.11 -14.76
N LEU A 192 -24.22 -14.24 -15.85
CA LEU A 192 -25.32 -13.32 -16.14
C LEU A 192 -26.42 -13.38 -15.07
N LYS A 193 -26.78 -14.57 -14.58
CA LYS A 193 -27.79 -14.71 -13.52
C LYS A 193 -27.34 -14.07 -12.21
N ASP A 194 -26.09 -14.32 -11.80
CA ASP A 194 -25.53 -13.82 -10.55
C ASP A 194 -25.38 -12.28 -10.62
N LEU A 195 -24.94 -11.74 -11.76
CA LEU A 195 -24.91 -10.30 -12.03
C LEU A 195 -26.29 -9.64 -11.93
N LEU A 196 -27.30 -10.21 -12.60
CA LEU A 196 -28.65 -9.66 -12.60
C LEU A 196 -29.23 -9.65 -11.19
N SER A 197 -29.01 -10.72 -10.43
CA SER A 197 -29.43 -10.85 -9.03
C SER A 197 -28.74 -9.84 -8.10
N ARG A 198 -27.40 -9.72 -8.17
CA ARG A 198 -26.63 -8.83 -7.27
C ARG A 198 -26.94 -7.34 -7.48
N HIS A 199 -27.21 -6.94 -8.73
CA HIS A 199 -27.50 -5.53 -9.08
C HIS A 199 -29.01 -5.23 -9.21
N ASN A 200 -29.88 -6.19 -8.86
CA ASN A 200 -31.34 -6.09 -8.95
C ASN A 200 -31.86 -5.68 -10.35
N LEU A 201 -31.25 -6.25 -11.39
CA LEU A 201 -31.50 -5.97 -12.80
C LEU A 201 -32.47 -6.99 -13.39
N GLN A 202 -33.44 -6.53 -14.19
CA GLN A 202 -34.54 -7.39 -14.66
C GLN A 202 -34.20 -8.26 -15.88
N ASN A 203 -33.27 -7.84 -16.75
CA ASN A 203 -32.93 -8.57 -17.98
C ASN A 203 -31.56 -8.14 -18.54
N ARG A 204 -31.06 -8.88 -19.56
CA ARG A 204 -29.75 -8.62 -20.19
C ARG A 204 -29.60 -7.21 -20.80
N ALA A 205 -30.69 -6.62 -21.29
CA ALA A 205 -30.65 -5.26 -21.84
C ALA A 205 -30.53 -4.20 -20.73
N HIS A 206 -31.22 -4.39 -19.61
CA HIS A 206 -31.06 -3.58 -18.40
C HIS A 206 -29.62 -3.68 -17.87
N ALA A 207 -28.98 -4.84 -17.95
CA ALA A 207 -27.57 -5.00 -17.57
C ALA A 207 -26.60 -4.22 -18.46
N VAL A 208 -26.80 -4.21 -19.78
CA VAL A 208 -26.02 -3.36 -20.71
C VAL A 208 -26.25 -1.88 -20.43
N ALA A 209 -27.51 -1.46 -20.26
CA ALA A 209 -27.84 -0.07 -19.94
C ALA A 209 -27.25 0.39 -18.58
N TYR A 210 -27.22 -0.51 -17.58
CA TYR A 210 -26.55 -0.28 -16.30
C TYR A 210 -25.04 -0.08 -16.49
N ALA A 211 -24.38 -0.97 -17.23
CA ALA A 211 -22.94 -0.93 -17.47
C ALA A 211 -22.49 0.31 -18.26
N LEU A 212 -23.27 0.73 -19.28
CA LEU A 212 -23.06 2.00 -20.00
C LEU A 212 -23.21 3.22 -19.07
N ARG A 213 -24.27 3.24 -18.23
CA ARG A 213 -24.56 4.36 -17.33
C ARG A 213 -23.48 4.59 -16.27
N ILE A 214 -22.76 3.55 -15.86
CA ILE A 214 -21.65 3.62 -14.90
C ILE A 214 -20.26 3.70 -15.57
N GLY A 215 -20.20 3.73 -16.91
CA GLY A 215 -18.94 3.81 -17.67
C GLY A 215 -18.06 2.56 -17.59
N ALA A 216 -18.64 1.38 -17.41
CA ALA A 216 -17.90 0.10 -17.37
C ALA A 216 -17.63 -0.48 -18.77
N ILE A 217 -18.51 -0.16 -19.74
CA ILE A 217 -18.43 -0.57 -21.15
C ILE A 217 -18.69 0.62 -22.08
#